data_AF-A0A257KH15-F1
#
_entry.id   AF-A0A257KH15-F1
#
_cell.length_a   1.000
_cell.length_b   1.000
_cell.length_c   1.000
_cell.angle_alpha   90.00
_cell.angle_beta   90.00
_cell.angle_gamma   90.00
#
_symmetry.space_group_name_H-M   'P 1'
#
loop_
_entity.id
_entity.type
_entity.pdbx_description
1 polymer ?
#
loop_
_entity_poly.entity_id
_entity_poly.type
_entity_poly.pdbx_seq_one_letter_code
_entity_poly.pdbx_strand_id
1 'polypeptide(L)'
;MADLLEAGSQPSEWVRNLTLVSALFLNLLSCLLPSDLCARAEKSIRFDIAAQPLASALETYSVVTRTQVVYNAKLTNGRQAVAIEGVYTPGVALALLLQGSGLAPRYMAQDAVVLVPVPKTSLLVDAASAALAMRYYALIQARMLRALCVDGRARPENYRFALSFWIGPDGRLGRVVLLDTTGEAERDAAIEQVIGRVSIGEPPPTGFAQPVTLVISPATPSEQSECQSALVERPIRASR
;
A
#
# COMPACT_ATOMS: atom_id res chain seq x y z
N MET A 1 -62.86 -39.17 -10.07
CA MET A 1 -62.91 -40.63 -10.32
C MET A 1 -61.67 -40.99 -11.11
N ALA A 2 -60.86 -41.90 -10.56
CA ALA A 2 -59.77 -42.69 -11.16
C ALA A 2 -58.65 -41.88 -11.87
N ASP A 3 -57.44 -41.73 -11.34
CA ASP A 3 -56.45 -42.74 -10.91
C ASP A 3 -55.94 -43.61 -12.08
N LEU A 4 -54.62 -43.86 -12.05
CA LEU A 4 -53.87 -44.90 -12.81
C LEU A 4 -53.52 -44.57 -14.29
N LEU A 5 -52.30 -44.71 -14.85
CA LEU A 5 -51.09 -45.49 -14.53
C LEU A 5 -49.91 -45.14 -15.47
N GLU A 6 -48.69 -45.48 -15.02
CA GLU A 6 -47.52 -46.05 -15.75
C GLU A 6 -46.87 -45.29 -16.93
N ALA A 7 -45.60 -44.89 -16.82
CA ALA A 7 -44.37 -45.71 -16.94
C ALA A 7 -43.93 -45.90 -18.41
N GLY A 8 -42.66 -45.59 -18.69
CA GLY A 8 -42.11 -45.76 -20.03
C GLY A 8 -40.73 -45.13 -20.20
N SER A 9 -39.72 -45.83 -19.72
CA SER A 9 -38.29 -45.59 -19.90
C SER A 9 -37.82 -45.71 -21.36
N GLN A 10 -37.14 -44.66 -21.88
CA GLN A 10 -35.91 -44.64 -22.72
C GLN A 10 -35.88 -45.46 -24.06
N PRO A 11 -34.85 -45.35 -24.93
CA PRO A 11 -34.09 -44.22 -25.49
C PRO A 11 -33.87 -44.40 -27.03
N SER A 12 -32.88 -43.69 -27.62
CA SER A 12 -32.25 -43.88 -28.95
C SER A 12 -32.95 -43.14 -30.12
N GLU A 13 -32.33 -42.34 -31.01
CA GLU A 13 -31.22 -42.70 -31.91
C GLU A 13 -30.49 -41.50 -32.57
N TRP A 14 -30.47 -40.29 -31.99
CA TRP A 14 -29.80 -39.13 -32.64
C TRP A 14 -28.31 -38.99 -32.32
N VAL A 15 -27.72 -39.96 -31.60
CA VAL A 15 -26.28 -40.06 -31.39
C VAL A 15 -25.68 -40.94 -32.47
N ARG A 16 -25.38 -40.36 -33.63
CA ARG A 16 -24.39 -40.94 -34.53
C ARG A 16 -23.65 -39.83 -35.26
N ASN A 17 -22.34 -39.80 -35.00
CA ASN A 17 -21.29 -39.20 -35.81
C ASN A 17 -20.90 -37.74 -35.54
N LEU A 18 -20.40 -37.45 -34.33
CA LEU A 18 -19.33 -36.45 -34.20
C LEU A 18 -18.45 -36.61 -32.95
N THR A 19 -18.18 -37.84 -32.51
CA THR A 19 -17.37 -38.14 -31.31
C THR A 19 -16.02 -38.78 -31.66
N LEU A 20 -15.22 -38.18 -32.55
CA LEU A 20 -13.85 -38.68 -32.83
C LEU A 20 -12.78 -37.59 -33.09
N VAL A 21 -12.87 -36.39 -32.50
CA VAL A 21 -11.73 -35.43 -32.50
C VAL A 21 -11.39 -34.86 -31.11
N SER A 22 -12.24 -34.98 -30.09
CA SER A 22 -12.05 -34.27 -28.82
C SER A 22 -11.67 -35.17 -27.62
N ALA A 23 -10.75 -36.12 -27.80
CA ALA A 23 -10.30 -36.97 -26.69
C ALA A 23 -8.76 -37.07 -26.56
N LEU A 24 -8.03 -36.04 -27.02
CA LEU A 24 -6.59 -35.93 -26.76
C LEU A 24 -6.13 -34.51 -26.35
N PHE A 25 -7.04 -33.67 -25.82
CA PHE A 25 -6.73 -32.28 -25.45
C PHE A 25 -7.37 -31.85 -24.11
N LEU A 26 -7.68 -32.81 -23.22
CA LEU A 26 -8.33 -32.53 -21.93
C LEU A 26 -7.61 -33.18 -20.74
N ASN A 27 -6.27 -33.25 -20.77
CA ASN A 27 -5.49 -33.71 -19.62
C ASN A 27 -4.06 -33.12 -19.59
N LEU A 28 -3.94 -31.81 -19.79
CA LEU A 28 -2.66 -31.10 -19.59
C LEU A 28 -2.83 -29.63 -19.17
N LEU A 29 -3.76 -29.34 -18.25
CA LEU A 29 -3.84 -28.02 -17.62
C LEU A 29 -4.13 -28.10 -16.12
N SER A 30 -3.51 -29.08 -15.46
CA SER A 30 -3.40 -29.09 -14.01
C SER A 30 -2.12 -28.34 -13.60
N CYS A 31 -2.31 -27.25 -12.86
CA CYS A 31 -1.31 -26.54 -12.06
C CYS A 31 -0.28 -25.67 -12.80
N LEU A 32 -0.71 -24.51 -13.27
CA LEU A 32 0.14 -23.32 -13.34
C LEU A 32 -0.56 -22.18 -12.57
N LEU A 33 -0.67 -22.35 -11.25
CA LEU A 33 -0.88 -21.23 -10.35
C LEU A 33 0.48 -20.53 -10.18
N PRO A 34 0.66 -19.27 -10.61
CA PRO A 34 1.81 -18.48 -10.19
C PRO A 34 1.75 -18.34 -8.67
N SER A 35 2.70 -18.95 -7.99
CA SER A 35 2.81 -19.01 -6.53
C SER A 35 3.67 -17.85 -6.04
N ASP A 36 3.35 -16.62 -6.46
CA ASP A 36 4.16 -15.43 -6.14
C ASP A 36 3.37 -14.35 -5.40
N LEU A 37 2.45 -14.78 -4.53
CA LEU A 37 2.06 -13.99 -3.35
C LEU A 37 2.70 -14.60 -2.10
N CYS A 38 4.02 -14.76 -2.12
CA CYS A 38 4.75 -14.79 -0.88
C CYS A 38 5.04 -13.34 -0.46
N ALA A 39 3.99 -12.63 -0.03
CA ALA A 39 4.19 -11.75 1.10
C ALA A 39 4.90 -12.63 2.14
N ARG A 40 6.16 -12.33 2.47
CA ARG A 40 6.89 -13.12 3.45
C ARG A 40 6.12 -12.98 4.75
N ALA A 41 5.20 -13.91 4.99
CA ALA A 41 4.47 -14.02 6.22
C ALA A 41 5.54 -14.38 7.25
N GLU A 42 6.05 -13.37 7.94
CA GLU A 42 6.92 -13.59 9.09
C GLU A 42 6.19 -14.55 10.02
N LYS A 43 6.90 -15.60 10.44
CA LYS A 43 6.31 -16.66 11.25
C LYS A 43 5.77 -16.04 12.53
N SER A 44 4.48 -16.21 12.80
CA SER A 44 3.89 -15.76 14.07
C SER A 44 4.42 -16.60 15.22
N ILE A 45 4.82 -15.94 16.30
CA ILE A 45 5.38 -16.55 17.51
C ILE A 45 4.49 -16.15 18.68
N ARG A 46 4.40 -17.01 19.71
CA ARG A 46 3.71 -16.65 20.95
C ARG A 46 4.59 -15.70 21.76
N PHE A 47 4.03 -14.53 22.06
CA PHE A 47 4.61 -13.54 22.96
C PHE A 47 3.85 -13.56 24.28
N ASP A 48 4.63 -13.49 25.36
CA ASP A 48 4.17 -13.35 26.74
C ASP A 48 5.21 -12.44 27.43
N ILE A 49 5.01 -11.12 27.28
CA ILE A 49 5.88 -10.10 27.87
C ILE A 49 4.99 -9.23 28.75
N ALA A 50 5.23 -9.29 30.06
CA ALA A 50 4.50 -8.48 31.04
C ALA A 50 4.78 -6.97 30.88
N ALA A 51 3.89 -6.15 31.44
CA ALA A 51 4.10 -4.71 31.53
C ALA A 51 5.31 -4.43 32.44
N GLN A 52 6.38 -3.89 31.84
CA GLN A 52 7.67 -3.72 32.51
C GLN A 52 8.42 -2.50 31.94
N PRO A 53 9.55 -2.07 32.53
CA PRO A 53 10.37 -1.00 31.95
C PRO A 53 10.70 -1.30 30.49
N LEU A 54 10.53 -0.29 29.63
CA LEU A 54 10.60 -0.47 28.18
C LEU A 54 11.95 -1.07 27.73
N ALA A 55 13.05 -0.68 28.38
CA ALA A 55 14.36 -1.24 28.11
C ALA A 55 14.42 -2.76 28.32
N SER A 56 13.90 -3.24 29.46
CA SER A 56 13.84 -4.67 29.77
C SER A 56 12.92 -5.43 28.81
N ALA A 57 11.80 -4.82 28.41
CA ALA A 57 10.87 -5.44 27.47
C ALA A 57 11.48 -5.62 26.06
N LEU A 58 12.23 -4.63 25.60
CA LEU A 58 12.95 -4.69 24.32
C LEU A 58 14.10 -5.71 24.34
N GLU A 59 14.74 -5.90 25.49
CA GLU A 59 15.74 -6.94 25.68
C GLU A 59 15.11 -8.35 25.57
N THR A 60 14.02 -8.60 26.29
CA THR A 60 13.25 -9.86 26.17
C THR A 60 12.79 -10.09 24.72
N TYR A 61 12.26 -9.06 24.07
CA TYR A 61 11.86 -9.13 22.67
C TYR A 61 13.02 -9.51 21.74
N SER A 62 14.19 -8.88 21.93
CA SER A 62 15.38 -9.14 21.10
C SER A 62 15.88 -10.58 21.27
N VAL A 63 15.78 -11.14 22.47
CA VAL A 63 16.13 -12.55 22.73
C VAL A 63 15.17 -13.51 22.03
N VAL A 64 13.86 -13.24 22.08
CA VAL A 64 12.83 -14.11 21.48
C VAL A 64 12.87 -14.07 19.95
N THR A 65 13.07 -12.89 19.36
CA THR A 65 13.00 -12.68 17.91
C THR A 65 14.36 -12.77 17.21
N ARG A 66 15.47 -12.72 17.96
CA ARG A 66 16.85 -12.54 17.45
C ARG A 66 17.06 -11.26 16.64
N THR A 67 16.12 -10.32 16.69
CA THR A 67 16.25 -9.01 16.08
C THR A 67 17.08 -8.10 16.98
N GLN A 68 18.09 -7.44 16.42
CA GLN A 68 18.87 -6.42 17.11
C GLN A 68 18.08 -5.11 17.12
N VAL A 69 17.62 -4.71 18.30
CA VAL A 69 16.97 -3.42 18.50
C VAL A 69 17.98 -2.42 19.05
N VAL A 70 18.33 -1.43 18.23
CA VAL A 70 19.28 -0.36 18.57
C VAL A 70 18.51 0.88 18.99
N TYR A 71 18.87 1.45 20.14
CA TYR A 71 18.25 2.67 20.64
C TYR A 71 19.22 3.45 21.54
N ASN A 72 18.97 4.76 21.68
CA ASN A 72 19.65 5.57 22.68
C ASN A 72 18.97 5.35 24.05
N ALA A 73 19.71 4.95 25.08
CA ALA A 73 19.18 4.67 26.42
C ALA A 73 18.37 5.83 27.03
N LYS A 74 18.64 7.07 26.62
CA LYS A 74 17.84 8.24 27.03
C LYS A 74 16.39 8.18 26.52
N LEU A 75 16.13 7.45 25.44
CA LEU A 75 14.80 7.32 24.84
C LEU A 75 13.89 6.36 25.60
N THR A 76 14.45 5.37 26.30
CA THR A 76 13.69 4.36 27.05
C THR A 76 13.63 4.65 28.55
N ASN A 77 14.40 5.62 29.04
CA ASN A 77 14.47 5.98 30.45
C ASN A 77 13.12 6.50 30.97
N GLY A 78 12.62 5.89 32.07
CA GLY A 78 11.32 6.22 32.67
C GLY A 78 10.09 5.82 31.84
N ARG A 79 10.24 5.07 30.75
CA ARG A 79 9.11 4.58 29.94
C ARG A 79 8.75 3.14 30.30
N GLN A 80 7.46 2.85 30.23
CA GLN A 80 6.94 1.49 30.42
C GLN A 80 6.45 0.93 29.08
N ALA A 81 6.69 -0.35 28.87
CA ALA A 81 6.06 -1.13 27.81
C ALA A 81 4.70 -1.64 28.29
N VAL A 82 3.76 -1.77 27.35
CA VAL A 82 2.48 -2.44 27.60
C VAL A 82 2.70 -3.95 27.59
N ALA A 83 1.90 -4.68 28.35
CA ALA A 83 1.93 -6.14 28.30
C ALA A 83 1.48 -6.62 26.92
N ILE A 84 2.20 -7.59 26.34
CA ILE A 84 1.80 -8.26 25.10
C ILE A 84 1.64 -9.76 25.37
N GLU A 85 0.43 -10.24 25.11
CA GLU A 85 0.07 -11.65 25.25
C GLU A 85 -0.67 -12.09 23.99
N GLY A 86 -0.20 -13.17 23.37
CA GLY A 86 -0.83 -13.74 22.19
C GLY A 86 0.16 -14.14 21.10
N VAL A 87 -0.35 -14.46 19.92
CA VAL A 87 0.44 -14.91 18.78
C VAL A 87 0.53 -13.78 17.76
N TYR A 88 1.72 -13.23 17.57
CA TYR A 88 1.96 -12.08 16.70
C TYR A 88 3.19 -12.32 15.83
N THR A 89 3.32 -11.57 14.73
CA THR A 89 4.58 -11.48 14.00
C THR A 89 5.54 -10.55 14.76
N PRO A 90 6.87 -10.71 14.61
CA PRO A 90 7.86 -9.85 15.26
C PRO A 90 7.58 -8.36 15.05
N GLY A 91 7.26 -7.93 13.83
CA GLY A 91 6.97 -6.52 13.55
C GLY A 91 5.73 -5.99 14.26
N VAL A 92 4.66 -6.79 14.33
CA VAL A 92 3.42 -6.42 15.04
C VAL A 92 3.64 -6.38 16.55
N ALA A 93 4.32 -7.38 17.11
CA ALA A 93 4.65 -7.44 18.53
C ALA A 93 5.48 -6.23 18.96
N LEU A 94 6.47 -5.81 18.17
CA LEU A 94 7.29 -4.63 18.47
C LEU A 94 6.48 -3.34 18.42
N ALA A 95 5.59 -3.19 17.44
CA ALA A 95 4.72 -2.01 17.35
C ALA A 95 3.78 -1.90 18.55
N LEU A 96 3.19 -3.01 18.99
CA LEU A 96 2.36 -3.08 20.19
C LEU A 96 3.15 -2.77 21.47
N LEU A 97 4.36 -3.33 21.59
CA LEU A 97 5.23 -3.10 22.75
C LEU A 97 5.66 -1.63 22.89
N LEU A 98 5.83 -0.95 21.76
CA LEU A 98 6.17 0.47 21.69
C LEU A 98 4.95 1.40 21.81
N GLN A 99 3.74 0.86 21.90
CA GLN A 99 2.53 1.66 22.04
C GLN A 99 2.57 2.51 23.32
N GLY A 100 2.20 3.79 23.23
CA GLY A 100 2.28 4.73 24.35
C GLY A 100 3.70 5.21 24.71
N SER A 101 4.75 4.53 24.24
CA SER A 101 6.14 4.96 24.43
C SER A 101 6.52 6.18 23.58
N GLY A 102 5.77 6.48 22.51
CA GLY A 102 6.12 7.56 21.58
C GLY A 102 7.42 7.29 20.83
N LEU A 103 7.79 6.02 20.68
CA LEU A 103 8.89 5.54 19.85
C LEU A 103 8.31 4.67 18.73
N ALA A 104 8.94 4.70 17.56
CA ALA A 104 8.58 3.86 16.43
C ALA A 104 9.80 3.05 15.96
N PRO A 105 9.58 1.82 15.47
CA PRO A 105 10.64 1.02 14.88
C PRO A 105 10.95 1.52 13.47
N ARG A 106 12.23 1.73 13.18
CA ARG A 106 12.75 1.98 11.83
C ARG A 106 13.67 0.83 11.43
N TYR A 107 13.22 0.02 10.48
CA TYR A 107 13.96 -1.12 9.98
C TYR A 107 15.13 -0.65 9.11
N MET A 108 16.34 -1.11 9.45
CA MET A 108 17.56 -0.85 8.67
C MET A 108 18.00 -2.09 7.89
N ALA A 109 17.69 -3.29 8.41
CA ALA A 109 17.87 -4.58 7.76
C ALA A 109 16.82 -5.58 8.30
N GLN A 110 16.84 -6.83 7.81
CA GLN A 110 15.90 -7.88 8.23
C GLN A 110 15.95 -8.15 9.75
N ASP A 111 17.14 -8.14 10.35
CA ASP A 111 17.33 -8.39 11.78
C ASP A 111 17.84 -7.15 12.54
N ALA A 112 17.73 -5.95 11.97
CA ALA A 112 18.23 -4.71 12.59
C ALA A 112 17.18 -3.60 12.56
N VAL A 113 16.76 -3.18 13.75
CA VAL A 113 15.75 -2.15 13.96
C VAL A 113 16.30 -1.03 14.82
N VAL A 114 16.12 0.21 14.40
CA VAL A 114 16.48 1.40 15.19
C VAL A 114 15.20 2.03 15.73
N LEU A 115 15.16 2.30 17.04
CA LEU A 115 14.04 3.05 17.62
C LEU A 115 14.26 4.54 17.44
N VAL A 116 13.28 5.19 16.82
CA VAL A 116 13.26 6.64 16.65
C VAL A 116 12.11 7.23 17.46
N PRO A 117 12.26 8.43 18.04
CA PRO A 117 11.14 9.15 18.59
C PRO A 117 10.08 9.34 17.50
N VAL A 118 8.85 8.92 17.79
CA VAL A 118 7.71 9.47 17.06
C VAL A 118 7.66 10.93 17.50
N PRO A 119 7.76 11.90 16.59
CA PRO A 119 7.49 13.27 16.96
C PRO A 119 6.10 13.29 17.58
N LYS A 120 6.05 13.47 18.91
CA LYS A 120 4.85 13.93 19.58
C LYS A 120 4.68 15.32 19.02
N THR A 121 3.96 15.43 17.91
CA THR A 121 3.36 16.69 17.52
C THR A 121 2.64 17.16 18.77
N SER A 122 3.26 18.10 19.47
CA SER A 122 2.64 18.78 20.59
C SER A 122 1.28 19.19 20.05
N LEU A 123 0.20 18.86 20.74
CA LEU A 123 -1.15 19.18 20.30
C LEU A 123 -1.37 20.71 20.19
N LEU A 124 -0.34 21.51 20.53
CA LEU A 124 -0.24 22.96 20.39
C LEU A 124 0.86 23.43 19.43
N VAL A 125 1.56 22.53 18.71
CA VAL A 125 2.28 22.92 17.48
C VAL A 125 1.20 23.05 16.40
N ASP A 126 0.50 24.17 16.56
CA ASP A 126 -0.48 24.85 15.75
C ASP A 126 -1.41 23.97 14.90
N ALA A 127 -2.67 23.82 15.33
CA ALA A 127 -3.72 23.24 14.51
C ALA A 127 -3.79 23.90 13.11
N ALA A 128 -3.38 25.17 12.99
CA ALA A 128 -3.25 25.82 11.69
C ALA A 128 -2.10 25.24 10.86
N SER A 129 -0.96 24.87 11.44
CA SER A 129 0.14 24.20 10.74
C SER A 129 -0.24 22.78 10.29
N ALA A 130 -0.99 22.04 11.11
CA ALA A 130 -1.53 20.73 10.74
C ALA A 130 -2.60 20.84 9.65
N ALA A 131 -3.50 21.81 9.74
CA ALA A 131 -4.50 22.11 8.70
C ALA A 131 -3.83 22.55 7.39
N LEU A 132 -2.77 23.35 7.47
CA LEU A 132 -1.99 23.78 6.31
C LEU A 132 -1.29 22.58 5.64
N ALA A 133 -0.71 21.67 6.42
CA ALA A 133 -0.12 20.44 5.91
C ALA A 133 -1.17 19.53 5.25
N MET A 134 -2.34 19.34 5.87
CA MET A 134 -3.45 18.56 5.31
C MET A 134 -3.97 19.16 3.99
N ARG A 135 -4.17 20.48 3.93
CA ARG A 135 -4.51 21.19 2.68
C ARG A 135 -3.47 20.94 1.60
N TYR A 136 -2.20 20.98 1.98
CA TYR A 136 -1.10 20.78 1.05
C TYR A 136 -1.03 19.33 0.54
N TYR A 137 -1.27 18.33 1.38
CA TYR A 137 -1.40 16.93 0.95
C TYR A 137 -2.57 16.73 -0.02
N ALA A 138 -3.73 17.35 0.24
CA ALA A 138 -4.87 17.30 -0.68
C ALA A 138 -4.54 17.92 -2.04
N LEU A 139 -3.80 19.04 -2.05
CA LEU A 139 -3.32 19.68 -3.27
C LEU A 139 -2.36 18.76 -4.05
N ILE A 140 -1.41 18.12 -3.36
CA ILE A 140 -0.48 17.15 -3.96
C ILE A 140 -1.27 16.02 -4.62
N GLN A 141 -2.17 15.38 -3.88
CA GLN A 141 -2.95 14.25 -4.38
C GLN A 141 -3.78 14.63 -5.61
N ALA A 142 -4.48 15.77 -5.57
CA ALA A 142 -5.28 16.25 -6.69
C ALA A 142 -4.44 16.55 -7.95
N ARG A 143 -3.26 17.17 -7.78
CA ARG A 143 -2.34 17.50 -8.88
C ARG A 143 -1.74 16.24 -9.51
N MET A 144 -1.34 15.28 -8.68
CA MET A 144 -0.79 14.01 -9.15
C MET A 144 -1.84 13.18 -9.87
N LEU A 145 -3.02 13.00 -9.26
CA LEU A 145 -4.11 12.26 -9.88
C LEU A 145 -4.49 12.87 -11.23
N ARG A 146 -4.68 14.19 -11.30
CA ARG A 146 -5.00 14.88 -12.56
C ARG A 146 -3.93 14.65 -13.63
N ALA A 147 -2.65 14.74 -13.28
CA ALA A 147 -1.57 14.51 -14.24
C ALA A 147 -1.58 13.08 -14.79
N LEU A 148 -1.83 12.10 -13.91
CA LEU A 148 -1.94 10.69 -14.29
C LEU A 148 -3.22 10.40 -15.11
N CYS A 149 -4.36 11.04 -14.81
CA CYS A 149 -5.59 10.87 -15.61
C CYS A 149 -5.41 11.38 -17.06
N VAL A 150 -4.61 12.42 -17.26
CA VAL A 150 -4.38 13.07 -18.58
C VAL A 150 -3.59 12.20 -19.54
N ASP A 151 -2.57 11.45 -19.06
CA ASP A 151 -1.84 10.51 -19.90
C ASP A 151 -2.48 9.11 -19.77
N GLY A 152 -3.12 8.64 -20.84
CA GLY A 152 -3.77 7.34 -20.87
C GLY A 152 -2.87 6.15 -20.50
N ARG A 153 -1.55 6.26 -20.68
CA ARG A 153 -0.59 5.20 -20.35
C ARG A 153 -0.29 5.11 -18.85
N ALA A 154 -0.50 6.20 -18.12
CA ALA A 154 -0.18 6.34 -16.69
C ALA A 154 -1.44 6.42 -15.81
N ARG A 155 -2.62 6.05 -16.35
CA ARG A 155 -3.87 6.05 -15.60
C ARG A 155 -3.91 4.91 -14.58
N PRO A 156 -4.23 5.19 -13.30
CA PRO A 156 -4.22 4.18 -12.25
C PRO A 156 -5.46 3.28 -12.30
N GLU A 157 -5.63 2.48 -13.35
CA GLU A 157 -6.82 1.64 -13.53
C GLU A 157 -6.65 0.29 -12.82
N ASN A 158 -5.55 -0.42 -13.10
CA ASN A 158 -5.39 -1.84 -12.73
C ASN A 158 -4.05 -2.14 -12.04
N TYR A 159 -3.37 -1.14 -11.51
CA TYR A 159 -2.07 -1.32 -10.85
C TYR A 159 -1.96 -0.49 -9.60
N ARG A 160 -1.07 -0.94 -8.71
CA ARG A 160 -0.60 -0.19 -7.55
C ARG A 160 0.89 0.07 -7.72
N PHE A 161 1.34 1.24 -7.28
CA PHE A 161 2.76 1.52 -7.18
C PHE A 161 3.02 2.56 -6.11
N ALA A 162 4.23 2.60 -5.59
CA ALA A 162 4.65 3.58 -4.62
C ALA A 162 5.77 4.44 -5.22
N LEU A 163 5.75 5.73 -4.92
CA LEU A 163 6.82 6.64 -5.30
C LEU A 163 7.19 7.57 -4.13
N SER A 164 8.44 8.01 -4.12
CA SER A 164 8.92 9.07 -3.24
C SER A 164 9.43 10.24 -4.05
N PHE A 165 9.15 11.46 -3.60
CA PHE A 165 9.60 12.66 -4.28
C PHE A 165 9.89 13.80 -3.30
N TRP A 166 10.71 14.74 -3.77
CA TRP A 166 10.99 16.00 -3.10
C TRP A 166 10.23 17.13 -3.78
N ILE A 167 9.89 18.16 -3.01
CA ILE A 167 9.26 19.37 -3.52
C ILE A 167 10.19 20.54 -3.27
N GLY A 168 10.57 21.22 -4.35
CA GLY A 168 11.39 22.42 -4.31
C GLY A 168 10.66 23.63 -3.72
N PRO A 169 11.40 24.70 -3.39
CA PRO A 169 10.82 25.94 -2.87
C PRO A 169 9.96 26.69 -3.91
N ASP A 170 10.03 26.32 -5.17
CA ASP A 170 9.18 26.81 -6.26
C ASP A 170 7.91 25.96 -6.47
N GLY A 171 7.68 24.96 -5.60
CA GLY A 171 6.56 24.03 -5.71
C GLY A 171 6.71 23.01 -6.84
N ARG A 172 7.86 22.93 -7.51
CA ARG A 172 8.12 21.91 -8.52
C ARG A 172 8.59 20.62 -7.86
N LEU A 173 8.24 19.50 -8.48
CA LEU A 173 8.80 18.23 -8.07
C LEU A 173 10.28 18.18 -8.45
N GLY A 174 11.10 17.83 -7.45
CA GLY A 174 12.52 17.60 -7.62
C GLY A 174 12.77 16.15 -8.02
N ARG A 175 13.68 15.48 -7.30
CA ARG A 175 13.94 14.06 -7.50
C ARG A 175 12.65 13.25 -7.30
N VAL A 176 12.34 12.37 -8.25
CA VAL A 176 11.26 11.37 -8.17
C VAL A 176 11.93 10.00 -8.21
N VAL A 177 11.51 9.11 -7.32
CA VAL A 177 12.01 7.74 -7.21
C VAL A 177 10.81 6.81 -7.14
N LEU A 178 10.68 5.90 -8.10
CA LEU A 178 9.72 4.81 -7.99
C LEU A 178 10.24 3.81 -6.96
N LEU A 179 9.41 3.48 -5.98
CA LEU A 179 9.71 2.50 -4.94
C LEU A 179 9.23 1.10 -5.30
N ASP A 180 8.32 0.99 -6.27
CA ASP A 180 7.77 -0.26 -6.80
C ASP A 180 7.54 -0.11 -8.32
N THR A 181 7.40 -1.21 -9.03
CA THR A 181 7.07 -1.25 -10.47
C THR A 181 5.57 -1.45 -10.69
N THR A 182 5.02 -0.92 -11.77
CA THR A 182 3.66 -1.23 -12.21
C THR A 182 3.54 -2.59 -12.93
N GLY A 183 4.66 -3.29 -13.15
CA GLY A 183 4.73 -4.53 -13.92
C GLY A 183 4.89 -4.34 -15.43
N GLU A 184 4.87 -3.10 -15.93
CA GLU A 184 5.08 -2.76 -17.34
C GLU A 184 6.07 -1.59 -17.49
N ALA A 185 7.19 -1.83 -18.19
CA ALA A 185 8.27 -0.85 -18.30
C ALA A 185 7.86 0.44 -19.04
N GLU A 186 7.03 0.34 -20.07
CA GLU A 186 6.53 1.52 -20.80
C GLU A 186 5.66 2.42 -19.90
N ARG A 187 4.88 1.80 -19.02
CA ARG A 187 4.03 2.49 -18.05
C ARG A 187 4.88 3.16 -16.97
N ASP A 188 5.88 2.47 -16.42
CA ASP A 188 6.80 3.03 -15.43
C ASP A 188 7.52 4.27 -15.99
N ALA A 189 8.03 4.19 -17.24
CA ALA A 189 8.66 5.31 -17.92
C ALA A 189 7.67 6.47 -18.17
N ALA A 190 6.43 6.17 -18.57
CA ALA A 190 5.39 7.19 -18.74
C ALA A 190 5.06 7.88 -17.42
N ILE A 191 4.95 7.14 -16.32
CA ILE A 191 4.70 7.66 -14.96
C ILE A 191 5.82 8.60 -14.54
N GLU A 192 7.09 8.21 -14.68
CA GLU A 192 8.23 9.06 -14.36
C GLU A 192 8.20 10.37 -15.16
N GLN A 193 7.91 10.27 -16.45
CA GLN A 193 7.83 11.43 -17.35
C GLN A 193 6.67 12.36 -16.99
N VAL A 194 5.51 11.81 -16.66
CA VAL A 194 4.30 12.57 -16.27
C VAL A 194 4.53 13.25 -14.93
N ILE A 195 4.95 12.49 -13.91
CA ILE A 195 5.16 13.00 -12.56
C ILE A 195 6.29 14.03 -12.54
N GLY A 196 7.40 13.80 -13.24
CA GLY A 196 8.51 14.76 -13.31
C GLY A 196 8.14 16.14 -13.87
N ARG A 197 6.99 16.27 -14.53
CA ARG A 197 6.46 17.55 -15.06
C ARG A 197 5.44 18.20 -14.13
N VAL A 198 5.01 17.53 -13.07
CA VAL A 198 4.01 18.06 -12.15
C VAL A 198 4.62 19.20 -11.32
N SER A 199 3.84 20.26 -11.19
CA SER A 199 4.08 21.35 -10.25
C SER A 199 2.89 21.47 -9.32
N ILE A 200 3.17 21.53 -8.02
CA ILE A 200 2.18 21.78 -6.97
C ILE A 200 1.68 23.23 -7.06
N GLY A 201 2.54 24.15 -7.52
CA GLY A 201 2.23 25.57 -7.73
C GLY A 201 2.29 26.43 -6.47
N GLU A 202 2.57 25.82 -5.32
CA GLU A 202 2.82 26.47 -4.04
C GLU A 202 4.05 25.81 -3.39
N PRO A 203 4.87 26.55 -2.61
CA PRO A 203 5.96 25.95 -1.86
C PRO A 203 5.45 25.04 -0.72
N PRO A 204 6.24 24.04 -0.30
CA PRO A 204 5.90 23.24 0.86
C PRO A 204 5.87 24.12 2.13
N PRO A 205 4.88 23.92 3.03
CA PRO A 205 4.81 24.62 4.30
C PRO A 205 6.08 24.43 5.14
N THR A 206 6.39 25.40 6.01
CA THR A 206 7.49 25.28 6.96
C THR A 206 7.29 24.05 7.86
N GLY A 207 8.32 23.21 7.99
CA GLY A 207 8.25 21.98 8.78
C GLY A 207 7.57 20.80 8.09
N PHE A 208 7.21 20.92 6.81
CA PHE A 208 6.62 19.83 6.04
C PHE A 208 7.62 18.67 5.85
N ALA A 209 7.19 17.45 6.19
CA ALA A 209 8.04 16.26 6.13
C ALA A 209 8.35 15.89 4.67
N GLN A 210 9.63 15.71 4.37
CA GLN A 210 10.12 15.28 3.04
C GLN A 210 11.15 14.15 3.19
N PRO A 211 11.29 13.24 2.21
CA PRO A 211 10.50 13.14 0.98
C PRO A 211 9.04 12.74 1.25
N VAL A 212 8.16 13.11 0.34
CA VAL A 212 6.77 12.66 0.38
C VAL A 212 6.71 11.29 -0.28
N THR A 213 6.13 10.31 0.40
CA THR A 213 5.85 9.00 -0.16
C THR A 213 4.37 8.89 -0.46
N LEU A 214 4.03 8.64 -1.72
CA LEU A 214 2.67 8.43 -2.17
C LEU A 214 2.52 7.00 -2.67
N VAL A 215 1.44 6.34 -2.26
CA VAL A 215 1.01 5.07 -2.81
C VAL A 215 -0.20 5.34 -3.69
N ILE A 216 -0.09 4.94 -4.95
CA ILE A 216 -1.22 4.94 -5.87
C ILE A 216 -1.78 3.53 -5.90
N SER A 217 -3.08 3.44 -5.69
CA SER A 217 -3.86 2.20 -5.78
C SER A 217 -4.70 2.22 -7.06
N PRO A 218 -5.16 1.05 -7.53
CA PRO A 218 -6.11 0.99 -8.64
C PRO A 218 -7.37 1.79 -8.27
N ALA A 219 -7.76 2.70 -9.15
CA ALA A 219 -8.90 3.58 -8.98
C ALA A 219 -10.20 2.76 -8.93
N THR A 220 -11.06 3.10 -7.99
CA THR A 220 -12.43 2.58 -7.93
C THR A 220 -13.24 3.09 -9.13
N PRO A 221 -14.36 2.44 -9.51
CA PRO A 221 -15.21 2.89 -10.62
C PRO A 221 -15.69 4.36 -10.49
N SER A 222 -15.89 4.83 -9.25
CA SER A 222 -16.20 6.23 -8.94
C SER A 222 -15.03 7.18 -9.27
N GLU A 223 -13.81 6.83 -8.87
CA GLU A 223 -12.61 7.64 -9.14
C GLU A 223 -12.22 7.61 -10.63
N GLN A 224 -12.52 6.52 -11.33
CA GLN A 224 -12.37 6.42 -12.78
C GLN A 224 -13.33 7.38 -13.52
N SER A 225 -14.55 7.53 -13.00
CA SER A 225 -15.54 8.49 -13.51
C SER A 225 -15.11 9.94 -13.24
N GLU A 226 -14.43 10.20 -12.11
CA GLU A 226 -13.83 11.50 -11.82
C GLU A 226 -12.64 11.82 -12.75
N CYS A 227 -11.77 10.84 -13.05
CA CYS A 227 -10.74 10.98 -14.08
C CYS A 227 -11.37 11.32 -15.44
N GLN A 228 -12.48 10.68 -15.83
CA GLN A 228 -13.18 10.95 -17.09
C GLN A 228 -13.81 12.35 -17.10
N SER A 229 -14.47 12.74 -16.01
CA SER A 229 -15.12 14.06 -15.89
C SER A 229 -14.09 15.20 -15.94
N ALA A 230 -12.93 15.02 -15.29
CA ALA A 230 -11.82 15.98 -15.33
C ALA A 230 -11.18 16.15 -16.72
N LEU A 231 -11.35 15.18 -17.63
CA LEU A 231 -10.90 15.28 -19.02
C LEU A 231 -11.92 15.97 -19.93
N VAL A 232 -13.21 15.91 -19.58
CA VAL A 232 -14.32 16.51 -20.33
C VAL A 232 -14.41 18.02 -20.11
N GLU A 233 -14.01 18.52 -18.93
CA GLU A 233 -14.03 19.95 -18.56
C GLU A 233 -12.96 20.83 -19.25
N ARG A 234 -12.28 20.35 -20.30
CA ARG A 234 -11.44 21.24 -21.12
C ARG A 234 -12.31 22.34 -21.72
N PRO A 235 -12.04 23.64 -21.47
CA PRO A 235 -12.78 24.70 -22.13
C PRO A 235 -12.52 24.56 -23.63
N ILE A 236 -13.60 24.52 -24.41
CA ILE A 236 -13.57 24.80 -25.85
C ILE A 236 -12.95 26.19 -25.97
N ARG A 237 -11.64 26.27 -26.20
CA ARG A 237 -10.97 27.54 -26.48
C ARG A 237 -11.46 27.97 -27.85
N ALA A 238 -12.29 29.01 -27.84
CA ALA A 238 -12.84 29.72 -29.00
C ALA A 238 -11.83 29.82 -30.14
N SER A 239 -12.17 29.23 -31.28
CA SER A 239 -11.57 29.56 -32.56
C SER A 239 -12.03 30.95 -32.96
N ARG A 240 -11.04 31.82 -33.26
CA ARG A 240 -11.22 33.03 -34.05
C ARG A 240 -11.77 32.70 -35.43
#